data_AF-A0A8T3PX26-F1
#
_entry.id   AF-A0A8T3PX26-F1
#
_cell.length_a   1.000
_cell.length_b   1.000
_cell.length_c   1.000
_cell.angle_alpha   90.00
_cell.angle_beta   90.00
_cell.angle_gamma   90.00
#
_symmetry.space_group_name_H-M   'P 1'
#
loop_
_entity.id
_entity.type
_entity.pdbx_description
1 polymer ?
#
loop_
_entity_poly.entity_id
_entity_poly.type
_entity_poly.pdbx_seq_one_letter_code
_entity_poly.pdbx_strand_id
1 'polypeptide(L)'
;MEPNTNAMQLHLDNRPGIVQRTSRLLSALLMLAVLPLWPTLSFAGVEAVLTDDAYTSSSSPAKKFGKKKGLLVSGSMRSFLKFNLATLPSGMVAADVEKATLKLFASKRRKAGSFDVFAVTGPWSERSITHRTAPGLADHAETGAPVSVGGVNQFVMVDLTTLVRDWVDFIATSGASGRANNGVALVSLSGLSAELDSKESDSTAHDAALEIVLTGGGGVGPAGPIGPAGAVGPQGAAGPTGPAGPTGTTGPAGLKGAAGAAGATGPAGLMCWDLNANGQADLPAEDINLDTLVNTLDCAGPAGATGADGADGAT
;
A
#
# COMPACT_ATOMS: atom_id res chain seq x y z
N MET A 1 -56.16 -49.53 -39.25
CA MET A 1 -56.16 -49.74 -37.78
C MET A 1 -55.64 -48.46 -37.16
N GLU A 2 -56.58 -47.57 -36.81
CA GLU A 2 -56.73 -46.82 -35.54
C GLU A 2 -55.52 -46.19 -34.77
N PRO A 3 -55.72 -45.17 -33.91
CA PRO A 3 -55.70 -43.73 -34.25
C PRO A 3 -54.97 -42.86 -33.17
N ASN A 4 -55.10 -41.52 -33.23
CA ASN A 4 -55.28 -40.54 -32.11
C ASN A 4 -54.84 -39.13 -32.57
N THR A 5 -55.65 -38.07 -32.79
CA THR A 5 -56.78 -37.40 -32.10
C THR A 5 -56.33 -36.21 -31.21
N ASN A 6 -56.66 -34.98 -31.66
CA ASN A 6 -57.02 -33.71 -30.95
C ASN A 6 -56.04 -33.13 -29.88
N ALA A 7 -55.94 -31.82 -29.59
CA ALA A 7 -56.88 -30.70 -29.69
C ALA A 7 -56.19 -29.31 -29.53
N MET A 8 -56.95 -28.25 -29.89
CA MET A 8 -57.01 -26.85 -29.35
C MET A 8 -55.77 -25.95 -29.46
N GLN A 9 -55.74 -24.79 -30.16
CA GLN A 9 -56.66 -23.64 -30.40
C GLN A 9 -56.81 -22.64 -29.23
N LEU A 10 -56.27 -21.42 -29.40
CA LEU A 10 -56.83 -20.08 -29.09
C LEU A 10 -55.75 -19.03 -29.45
N HIS A 11 -55.85 -18.14 -30.44
CA HIS A 11 -56.79 -17.04 -30.73
C HIS A 11 -56.68 -15.84 -29.76
N LEU A 12 -56.30 -14.67 -30.34
CA LEU A 12 -56.71 -13.26 -30.10
C LEU A 12 -55.52 -12.31 -30.31
N ASP A 13 -55.44 -11.61 -31.44
CA ASP A 13 -56.01 -10.27 -31.74
C ASP A 13 -55.22 -9.11 -31.09
N ASN A 14 -54.73 -8.15 -31.88
CA ASN A 14 -55.52 -6.96 -32.26
C ASN A 14 -54.64 -5.91 -33.01
N ARG A 15 -55.25 -5.24 -34.00
CA ARG A 15 -54.68 -4.26 -34.97
C ARG A 15 -54.46 -2.86 -34.31
N PRO A 16 -54.29 -1.72 -35.02
CA PRO A 16 -53.93 -1.42 -36.43
C PRO A 16 -52.87 -0.28 -36.59
N GLY A 17 -52.44 -0.05 -37.84
CA GLY A 17 -51.67 1.13 -38.23
C GLY A 17 -52.51 2.41 -38.35
N ILE A 18 -51.85 3.56 -38.13
CA ILE A 18 -52.33 4.89 -38.54
C ILE A 18 -51.17 5.64 -39.20
N VAL A 19 -51.50 6.22 -40.35
CA VAL A 19 -50.72 7.06 -41.25
C VAL A 19 -50.59 8.47 -40.65
N GLN A 20 -49.44 9.14 -40.77
CA GLN A 20 -49.29 10.44 -41.46
C GLN A 20 -48.03 11.23 -41.07
N ARG A 21 -47.38 11.69 -42.14
CA ARG A 21 -46.39 12.77 -42.29
C ARG A 21 -46.42 13.87 -41.23
N THR A 22 -45.23 14.37 -40.91
CA THR A 22 -44.77 15.77 -40.70
C THR A 22 -43.60 15.71 -39.72
N SER A 23 -42.62 16.60 -39.64
CA SER A 23 -42.07 17.71 -40.41
C SER A 23 -40.69 17.92 -39.77
N ARG A 24 -39.66 18.22 -40.55
CA ARG A 24 -38.36 18.63 -40.01
C ARG A 24 -38.54 19.99 -39.32
N LEU A 25 -38.02 20.16 -38.10
CA LEU A 25 -37.09 21.22 -37.67
C LEU A 25 -37.13 21.45 -36.14
N LEU A 26 -35.91 21.52 -35.59
CA LEU A 26 -35.40 22.16 -34.37
C LEU A 26 -36.39 22.62 -33.28
N SER A 27 -36.14 22.16 -32.04
CA SER A 27 -36.11 23.03 -30.85
C SER A 27 -35.29 22.37 -29.73
N ALA A 28 -34.28 23.12 -29.26
CA ALA A 28 -33.37 22.75 -28.20
C ALA A 28 -34.11 22.64 -26.86
N LEU A 29 -33.92 21.53 -26.14
CA LEU A 29 -34.28 21.42 -24.73
C LEU A 29 -33.01 21.16 -23.92
N LEU A 30 -32.72 22.12 -23.06
CA LEU A 30 -31.66 22.20 -22.06
C LEU A 30 -31.65 20.93 -21.18
N MET A 31 -30.71 20.02 -21.40
CA MET A 31 -30.42 18.95 -20.43
C MET A 31 -29.70 19.55 -19.23
N LEU A 32 -30.44 19.77 -18.15
CA LEU A 32 -29.88 20.02 -16.84
C LEU A 32 -29.17 18.72 -16.41
N ALA A 33 -27.83 18.69 -16.54
CA ALA A 33 -27.02 17.60 -16.07
C ALA A 33 -27.03 17.60 -14.53
N VAL A 34 -27.90 16.79 -13.93
CA VAL A 34 -27.77 16.39 -12.52
C VAL A 34 -26.59 15.43 -12.46
N LEU A 35 -25.39 15.98 -12.27
CA LEU A 35 -24.21 15.20 -11.91
C LEU A 35 -24.53 14.50 -10.59
N PRO A 36 -24.54 13.14 -10.52
CA PRO A 36 -24.63 12.49 -9.23
C PRO A 36 -23.38 12.86 -8.44
N LEU A 37 -23.57 13.59 -7.35
CA LEU A 37 -22.60 13.72 -6.26
C LEU A 37 -22.44 12.35 -5.62
N TRP A 38 -21.76 11.44 -6.31
CA TRP A 38 -21.15 10.29 -5.63
C TRP A 38 -19.99 10.86 -4.84
N PRO A 39 -19.95 10.68 -3.50
CA PRO A 39 -18.77 11.04 -2.75
C PRO A 39 -17.60 10.27 -3.37
N THR A 40 -16.61 11.01 -3.90
CA THR A 40 -15.31 10.44 -4.22
C THR A 40 -14.68 10.04 -2.90
N LEU A 41 -14.94 8.80 -2.46
CA LEU A 41 -14.18 8.17 -1.40
C LEU A 41 -12.72 8.16 -1.86
N SER A 42 -11.97 9.14 -1.37
CA SER A 42 -10.52 9.17 -1.49
C SER A 42 -10.01 8.20 -0.43
N PHE A 43 -9.85 6.93 -0.80
CA PHE A 43 -9.19 5.96 0.05
C PHE A 43 -7.69 6.29 0.07
N ALA A 44 -7.19 6.77 1.21
CA ALA A 44 -5.76 6.82 1.44
C ALA A 44 -5.28 5.38 1.74
N GLY A 45 -4.81 4.67 0.72
CA GLY A 45 -4.14 3.38 0.89
C GLY A 45 -2.74 3.56 1.47
N VAL A 46 -2.32 2.68 2.37
CA VAL A 46 -0.94 2.58 2.83
C VAL A 46 -0.22 1.57 1.95
N GLU A 47 0.97 1.91 1.46
CA GLU A 47 1.82 0.96 0.74
C GLU A 47 2.83 0.34 1.72
N ALA A 48 2.88 -0.99 1.76
CA ALA A 48 3.89 -1.71 2.52
C ALA A 48 5.21 -1.77 1.73
N VAL A 49 6.32 -1.50 2.41
CA VAL A 49 7.64 -1.40 1.77
C VAL A 49 8.16 -2.79 1.43
N LEU A 50 8.54 -3.04 0.17
CA LEU A 50 9.24 -4.24 -0.23
C LEU A 50 10.66 -4.26 0.38
N THR A 51 10.97 -5.27 1.21
CA THR A 51 12.29 -5.37 1.87
C THR A 51 13.22 -6.33 1.15
N ASP A 52 12.69 -7.48 0.76
CA ASP A 52 13.46 -8.55 0.14
C ASP A 52 12.70 -9.07 -1.08
N ASP A 53 13.43 -9.24 -2.19
CA ASP A 53 12.97 -10.01 -3.32
C ASP A 53 14.07 -10.92 -3.87
N ALA A 54 13.67 -12.07 -4.38
CA ALA A 54 14.59 -13.00 -5.03
C ALA A 54 13.80 -14.04 -5.80
N TYR A 55 14.43 -14.68 -6.78
CA TYR A 55 13.95 -15.97 -7.25
C TYR A 55 14.92 -17.09 -6.87
N THR A 56 14.41 -18.31 -6.84
CA THR A 56 15.22 -19.52 -6.71
C THR A 56 15.07 -20.37 -7.95
N SER A 57 16.06 -21.22 -8.24
CA SER A 57 15.99 -22.12 -9.40
C SER A 57 16.37 -23.54 -9.01
N SER A 58 15.48 -24.50 -9.27
CA SER A 58 15.77 -25.93 -9.09
C SER A 58 16.87 -26.41 -10.03
N SER A 59 17.00 -25.79 -11.21
CA SER A 59 18.08 -26.04 -12.17
C SER A 59 19.44 -25.46 -11.74
N SER A 60 19.49 -24.65 -10.69
CA SER A 60 20.74 -24.08 -10.14
C SER A 60 20.64 -23.94 -8.62
N PRO A 61 20.59 -25.06 -7.89
CA PRO A 61 19.97 -25.09 -6.58
C PRO A 61 20.74 -24.38 -5.47
N ALA A 62 22.06 -24.16 -5.66
CA ALA A 62 22.91 -23.44 -4.73
C ALA A 62 23.17 -21.97 -5.11
N LYS A 63 22.67 -21.51 -6.28
CA LYS A 63 22.87 -20.13 -6.72
C LYS A 63 21.87 -19.19 -6.03
N LYS A 64 22.34 -17.97 -5.75
CA LYS A 64 21.54 -16.86 -5.21
C LYS A 64 21.17 -15.91 -6.34
N PHE A 65 19.96 -15.37 -6.29
CA PHE A 65 19.45 -14.46 -7.33
C PHE A 65 18.79 -13.18 -6.79
N GLY A 66 18.85 -12.90 -5.49
CA GLY A 66 18.30 -11.66 -4.89
C GLY A 66 19.11 -10.38 -5.16
N LYS A 67 19.75 -10.28 -6.33
CA LYS A 67 20.36 -9.05 -6.87
C LYS A 67 20.12 -8.94 -8.38
N LYS A 68 19.20 -9.77 -8.89
CA LYS A 68 18.89 -9.83 -10.31
C LYS A 68 17.76 -8.85 -10.54
N LYS A 69 17.93 -8.01 -11.57
CA LYS A 69 16.97 -6.98 -12.02
C LYS A 69 15.57 -7.49 -12.41
N GLY A 70 15.35 -8.80 -12.34
CA GLY A 70 14.10 -9.44 -12.73
C GLY A 70 13.85 -10.68 -11.88
N LEU A 71 12.60 -10.84 -11.49
CA LEU A 71 12.07 -11.96 -10.73
C LEU A 71 11.46 -12.97 -11.71
N LEU A 72 12.03 -14.16 -11.77
CA LEU A 72 11.62 -15.19 -12.72
C LEU A 72 10.58 -16.13 -12.12
N VAL A 73 9.49 -16.35 -12.87
CA VAL A 73 8.43 -17.29 -12.52
C VAL A 73 8.26 -18.28 -13.67
N SER A 74 8.60 -19.54 -13.42
CA SER A 74 8.49 -20.65 -14.37
C SER A 74 8.50 -22.03 -13.71
N GLY A 75 8.39 -23.11 -14.48
CA GLY A 75 8.38 -24.48 -13.93
C GLY A 75 9.62 -24.86 -13.09
N SER A 76 10.78 -24.22 -13.31
CA SER A 76 11.98 -24.44 -12.49
C SER A 76 12.36 -23.26 -11.61
N MET A 77 11.61 -22.16 -11.66
CA MET A 77 11.92 -20.92 -10.96
C MET A 77 10.70 -20.35 -10.25
N ARG A 78 10.87 -20.02 -8.98
CA ARG A 78 9.84 -19.36 -8.17
C ARG A 78 10.41 -18.10 -7.56
N SER A 79 9.62 -17.04 -7.56
CA SER A 79 9.98 -15.74 -7.00
C SER A 79 9.43 -15.59 -5.59
N PHE A 80 10.11 -14.84 -4.74
CA PHE A 80 9.78 -14.58 -3.35
C PHE A 80 9.81 -13.07 -3.13
N LEU A 81 8.85 -12.58 -2.35
CA LEU A 81 8.66 -11.15 -2.05
C LEU A 81 8.34 -11.03 -0.56
N LYS A 82 9.01 -10.13 0.17
CA LYS A 82 8.74 -9.85 1.57
C LYS A 82 8.53 -8.37 1.80
N PHE A 83 7.50 -8.03 2.56
CA PHE A 83 7.07 -6.67 2.82
C PHE A 83 7.18 -6.32 4.30
N ASN A 84 7.57 -5.09 4.60
CA ASN A 84 7.52 -4.52 5.93
C ASN A 84 6.16 -3.85 6.17
N LEU A 85 5.46 -4.29 7.22
CA LEU A 85 4.17 -3.74 7.64
C LEU A 85 4.28 -2.67 8.72
N ALA A 86 5.49 -2.26 9.13
CA ALA A 86 5.69 -1.23 10.14
C ALA A 86 5.16 0.16 9.72
N THR A 87 4.79 0.35 8.44
CA THR A 87 4.12 1.55 7.96
C THR A 87 2.63 1.59 8.30
N LEU A 88 2.05 0.47 8.72
CA LEU A 88 0.66 0.42 9.17
C LEU A 88 0.50 1.11 10.53
N PRO A 89 -0.65 1.75 10.81
CA PRO A 89 -0.94 2.30 12.13
C PRO A 89 -0.80 1.26 13.25
N SER A 90 -0.35 1.69 14.43
CA SER A 90 -0.27 0.83 15.61
C SER A 90 -1.67 0.47 16.11
N GLY A 91 -1.82 -0.74 16.66
CA GLY A 91 -3.09 -1.20 17.25
C GLY A 91 -4.12 -1.69 16.23
N MET A 92 -3.76 -1.78 14.95
CA MET A 92 -4.63 -2.38 13.94
C MET A 92 -4.92 -3.85 14.21
N VAL A 93 -6.14 -4.25 13.90
CA VAL A 93 -6.59 -5.64 13.88
C VAL A 93 -6.93 -6.07 12.45
N ALA A 94 -7.12 -7.37 12.23
CA ALA A 94 -7.48 -7.92 10.91
C ALA A 94 -8.71 -7.23 10.29
N ALA A 95 -9.70 -6.85 11.10
CA ALA A 95 -10.92 -6.20 10.60
C ALA A 95 -10.66 -4.83 9.96
N ASP A 96 -9.57 -4.15 10.33
CA ASP A 96 -9.23 -2.83 9.80
C ASP A 96 -8.70 -2.89 8.37
N VAL A 97 -8.24 -4.06 7.92
CA VAL A 97 -7.78 -4.26 6.53
C VAL A 97 -8.99 -4.49 5.63
N GLU A 98 -9.41 -3.45 4.92
CA GLU A 98 -10.51 -3.52 3.94
C GLU A 98 -10.09 -4.32 2.71
N LYS A 99 -8.91 -3.99 2.17
CA LYS A 99 -8.35 -4.59 0.95
C LYS A 99 -6.83 -4.65 1.05
N ALA A 100 -6.23 -5.72 0.55
CA ALA A 100 -4.81 -5.73 0.24
C ALA A 100 -4.56 -6.27 -1.17
N THR A 101 -3.83 -5.50 -1.98
CA THR A 101 -3.54 -5.82 -3.38
C THR A 101 -2.03 -5.81 -3.61
N LEU A 102 -1.48 -6.96 -3.97
CA LEU A 102 -0.12 -7.07 -4.48
C LEU A 102 -0.10 -6.66 -5.95
N LYS A 103 0.78 -5.73 -6.29
CA LYS A 103 1.00 -5.20 -7.63
C LYS A 103 2.36 -5.63 -8.15
N LEU A 104 2.35 -6.30 -9.28
CA LEU A 104 3.55 -6.83 -9.93
C LEU A 104 3.63 -6.28 -11.35
N PHE A 105 4.80 -5.83 -11.78
CA PHE A 105 4.99 -5.42 -13.17
C PHE A 105 5.63 -6.54 -13.99
N ALA A 106 4.93 -7.00 -15.03
CA ALA A 106 5.43 -8.04 -15.93
C ALA A 106 6.22 -7.43 -17.09
N SER A 107 7.54 -7.31 -16.95
CA SER A 107 8.40 -6.74 -18.00
C SER A 107 8.64 -7.69 -19.17
N LYS A 108 8.62 -9.01 -18.96
CA LYS A 108 8.70 -9.99 -20.07
C LYS A 108 7.81 -11.19 -19.85
N ARG A 109 7.32 -11.75 -20.97
CA ARG A 109 6.60 -13.02 -21.00
C ARG A 109 7.08 -13.87 -22.17
N ARG A 110 7.87 -14.89 -21.86
CA ARG A 110 8.43 -15.86 -22.82
C ARG A 110 7.41 -16.95 -23.18
N LYS A 111 6.57 -17.34 -22.22
CA LYS A 111 5.50 -18.31 -22.41
C LYS A 111 4.29 -17.90 -21.59
N ALA A 112 3.12 -17.88 -22.23
CA ALA A 112 1.85 -17.61 -21.57
C ALA A 112 1.51 -18.71 -20.55
N GLY A 113 0.75 -18.34 -19.53
CA GLY A 113 0.34 -19.22 -18.45
C GLY A 113 -0.07 -18.42 -17.23
N SER A 114 -0.17 -19.13 -16.12
CA SER A 114 -0.57 -18.60 -14.82
C SER A 114 0.37 -19.04 -13.71
N PHE A 115 0.32 -18.28 -12.62
CA PHE A 115 0.93 -18.61 -11.34
C PHE A 115 -0.09 -18.53 -10.22
N ASP A 116 0.22 -19.17 -9.10
CA ASP A 116 -0.45 -18.96 -7.82
C ASP A 116 0.51 -18.29 -6.84
N VAL A 117 -0.08 -17.65 -5.83
CA VAL A 117 0.66 -17.05 -4.72
C VAL A 117 0.48 -17.92 -3.49
N PHE A 118 1.58 -18.23 -2.82
CA PHE A 118 1.59 -18.98 -1.57
C PHE A 118 2.28 -18.13 -0.51
N ALA A 119 1.75 -18.07 0.70
CA ALA A 119 2.52 -17.49 1.78
C ALA A 119 3.71 -18.38 2.16
N VAL A 120 4.77 -17.71 2.57
CA VAL A 120 6.02 -18.35 3.01
C VAL A 120 5.91 -18.68 4.49
N THR A 121 6.31 -19.88 4.90
CA THR A 121 6.10 -20.35 6.28
C THR A 121 7.30 -20.14 7.19
N GLY A 122 8.47 -19.76 6.65
CA GLY A 122 9.69 -19.57 7.42
C GLY A 122 10.49 -18.34 7.01
N PRO A 123 11.40 -17.86 7.87
CA PRO A 123 12.19 -16.67 7.60
C PRO A 123 13.15 -16.89 6.44
N TRP A 124 13.41 -15.83 5.68
CA TRP A 124 14.40 -15.80 4.60
C TRP A 124 14.88 -14.37 4.37
N SER A 125 15.96 -14.24 3.59
CA SER A 125 16.43 -12.96 3.06
C SER A 125 16.96 -13.14 1.64
N GLU A 126 16.79 -12.11 0.81
CA GLU A 126 17.29 -12.05 -0.57
C GLU A 126 18.81 -12.32 -0.67
N ARG A 127 19.56 -11.98 0.39
CA ARG A 127 21.02 -12.08 0.44
C ARG A 127 21.50 -13.52 0.58
N SER A 128 20.65 -14.42 1.06
CA SER A 128 21.02 -15.78 1.45
C SER A 128 20.18 -16.86 0.79
N ILE A 129 18.97 -16.57 0.33
CA ILE A 129 18.06 -17.55 -0.23
C ILE A 129 18.64 -18.22 -1.49
N THR A 130 18.52 -19.55 -1.52
CA THR A 130 18.83 -20.43 -2.65
C THR A 130 17.68 -21.41 -2.80
N HIS A 131 17.66 -22.24 -3.83
CA HIS A 131 16.63 -23.29 -3.92
C HIS A 131 16.75 -24.31 -2.78
N ARG A 132 17.97 -24.66 -2.35
CA ARG A 132 18.21 -25.60 -1.25
C ARG A 132 17.76 -25.06 0.11
N THR A 133 17.82 -23.75 0.28
CA THR A 133 17.51 -23.07 1.55
C THR A 133 16.19 -22.31 1.51
N ALA A 134 15.41 -22.47 0.43
CA ALA A 134 14.12 -21.82 0.31
C ALA A 134 13.18 -22.32 1.42
N PRO A 135 12.51 -21.43 2.15
CA PRO A 135 11.55 -21.82 3.17
C PRO A 135 10.36 -22.59 2.57
N GLY A 136 9.64 -23.30 3.43
CA GLY A 136 8.38 -23.94 3.07
C GLY A 136 7.33 -22.93 2.61
N LEU A 137 6.34 -23.43 1.88
CA LEU A 137 5.16 -22.69 1.45
C LEU A 137 3.94 -23.25 2.17
N ALA A 138 2.88 -22.44 2.27
CA ALA A 138 1.59 -22.89 2.76
C ALA A 138 1.02 -24.04 1.90
N ASP A 139 0.18 -24.88 2.51
CA ASP A 139 -0.43 -26.03 1.82
C ASP A 139 -1.53 -25.64 0.82
N HIS A 140 -1.96 -24.37 0.84
CA HIS A 140 -2.95 -23.81 -0.08
C HIS A 140 -2.44 -22.52 -0.73
N ALA A 141 -2.94 -22.24 -1.92
CA ALA A 141 -2.73 -20.96 -2.58
C ALA A 141 -3.57 -19.87 -1.89
N GLU A 142 -2.98 -18.69 -1.75
CA GLU A 142 -3.62 -17.47 -1.24
C GLU A 142 -4.52 -16.85 -2.33
N THR A 143 -4.26 -17.22 -3.58
CA THR A 143 -5.07 -16.85 -4.74
C THR A 143 -6.32 -17.72 -4.80
N GLY A 144 -7.51 -17.09 -4.88
CA GLY A 144 -8.76 -17.81 -5.10
C GLY A 144 -8.87 -18.48 -6.48
N ALA A 145 -8.04 -18.05 -7.45
CA ALA A 145 -7.88 -18.67 -8.76
C ALA A 145 -6.50 -18.33 -9.35
N PRO A 146 -5.96 -19.15 -10.29
CA PRO A 146 -4.68 -18.89 -10.92
C PRO A 146 -4.60 -17.51 -11.60
N VAL A 147 -3.53 -16.78 -11.30
CA VAL A 147 -3.29 -15.43 -11.80
C VAL A 147 -2.62 -15.49 -13.17
N SER A 148 -3.26 -14.91 -14.17
CA SER A 148 -2.76 -14.88 -15.55
C SER A 148 -1.87 -13.67 -15.82
N VAL A 149 -0.75 -13.88 -16.52
CA VAL A 149 0.09 -12.79 -17.02
C VAL A 149 -0.37 -12.38 -18.43
N GLY A 150 -1.37 -11.49 -18.48
CA GLY A 150 -2.11 -11.12 -19.69
C GLY A 150 -1.29 -10.43 -20.79
N GLY A 151 -0.21 -9.72 -20.43
CA GLY A 151 0.65 -8.97 -21.35
C GLY A 151 2.11 -8.87 -20.92
N VAL A 152 2.90 -8.15 -21.71
CA VAL A 152 4.20 -7.59 -21.31
C VAL A 152 4.04 -6.09 -21.08
N ASN A 153 4.86 -5.51 -20.22
CA ASN A 153 4.77 -4.11 -19.77
C ASN A 153 3.40 -3.78 -19.15
N GLN A 154 2.87 -4.72 -18.37
CA GLN A 154 1.57 -4.57 -17.72
C GLN A 154 1.65 -4.98 -16.27
N PHE A 155 0.83 -4.31 -15.48
CA PHE A 155 0.61 -4.64 -14.09
C PHE A 155 -0.29 -5.86 -13.93
N VAL A 156 0.09 -6.74 -13.02
CA VAL A 156 -0.66 -7.91 -12.57
C VAL A 156 -1.06 -7.66 -11.12
N MET A 157 -2.36 -7.63 -10.86
CA MET A 157 -2.94 -7.37 -9.54
C MET A 157 -3.32 -8.70 -8.89
N VAL A 158 -2.94 -8.90 -7.63
CA VAL A 158 -3.30 -10.09 -6.85
C VAL A 158 -3.94 -9.66 -5.55
N ASP A 159 -5.15 -10.16 -5.29
CA ASP A 159 -5.82 -9.96 -4.01
C ASP A 159 -5.17 -10.84 -2.94
N LEU A 160 -4.59 -10.20 -1.93
CA LEU A 160 -3.99 -10.85 -0.76
C LEU A 160 -4.68 -10.42 0.54
N THR A 161 -5.91 -9.90 0.46
CA THR A 161 -6.61 -9.33 1.61
C THR A 161 -6.66 -10.29 2.79
N THR A 162 -7.03 -11.55 2.58
CA THR A 162 -7.10 -12.57 3.65
C THR A 162 -5.73 -12.82 4.28
N LEU A 163 -4.67 -12.95 3.48
CA LEU A 163 -3.33 -13.17 4.00
C LEU A 163 -2.82 -11.97 4.81
N VAL A 164 -3.05 -10.75 4.33
CA VAL A 164 -2.62 -9.54 5.05
C VAL A 164 -3.40 -9.39 6.36
N ARG A 165 -4.68 -9.78 6.40
CA ARG A 165 -5.44 -9.88 7.65
C ARG A 165 -4.79 -10.84 8.64
N ASP A 166 -4.36 -12.02 8.19
CA ASP A 166 -3.65 -12.98 9.04
C ASP A 166 -2.32 -12.40 9.57
N TRP A 167 -1.60 -11.63 8.76
CA TRP A 167 -0.36 -10.97 9.19
C TRP A 167 -0.61 -9.88 10.23
N VAL A 168 -1.65 -9.07 10.05
CA VAL A 168 -2.04 -8.04 11.03
C VAL A 168 -2.53 -8.68 12.33
N ASP A 169 -3.33 -9.74 12.26
CA ASP A 169 -3.79 -10.47 13.45
C ASP A 169 -2.62 -11.08 14.24
N PHE A 170 -1.61 -11.61 13.53
CA PHE A 170 -0.39 -12.10 14.17
C PHE A 170 0.36 -11.01 14.92
N ILE A 171 0.45 -9.80 14.36
CA ILE A 171 1.07 -8.66 15.05
C ILE A 171 0.22 -8.25 16.25
N ALA A 172 -1.10 -8.06 16.06
CA ALA A 172 -2.02 -7.59 17.09
C ALA A 172 -2.09 -8.53 18.30
N THR A 173 -1.99 -9.83 18.06
CA THR A 173 -2.05 -10.87 19.10
C THR A 173 -0.68 -11.34 19.57
N SER A 174 0.40 -10.67 19.16
CA SER A 174 1.79 -11.07 19.48
C SER A 174 2.08 -12.55 19.15
N GLY A 175 1.48 -13.04 18.07
CA GLY A 175 1.64 -14.39 17.54
C GLY A 175 0.72 -15.45 18.13
N ALA A 176 -0.27 -15.08 18.95
CA ALA A 176 -1.26 -16.05 19.46
C ALA A 176 -2.24 -16.52 18.37
N SER A 177 -2.52 -15.68 17.38
CA SER A 177 -3.38 -15.96 16.24
C SER A 177 -2.75 -15.49 14.93
N GLY A 178 -3.42 -15.74 13.80
CA GLY A 178 -2.93 -15.32 12.49
C GLY A 178 -1.65 -16.06 12.04
N ARG A 179 -0.91 -15.44 11.12
CA ARG A 179 0.28 -16.03 10.50
C ARG A 179 1.42 -15.03 10.48
N ALA A 180 2.64 -15.50 10.76
CA ALA A 180 3.82 -14.64 10.69
C ALA A 180 4.06 -14.13 9.25
N ASN A 181 4.36 -12.84 9.12
CA ASN A 181 4.74 -12.27 7.83
C ASN A 181 6.18 -12.66 7.45
N ASN A 182 6.28 -13.74 6.68
CA ASN A 182 7.51 -14.12 5.97
C ASN A 182 7.42 -13.83 4.46
N GLY A 183 6.43 -13.05 4.02
CA GLY A 183 6.20 -12.74 2.62
C GLY A 183 5.49 -13.86 1.85
N VAL A 184 5.58 -13.77 0.53
CA VAL A 184 4.89 -14.65 -0.43
C VAL A 184 5.86 -15.21 -1.46
N ALA A 185 5.46 -16.34 -2.07
CA ALA A 185 6.13 -16.94 -3.20
C ALA A 185 5.18 -17.07 -4.39
N LEU A 186 5.69 -16.76 -5.59
CA LEU A 186 5.00 -16.90 -6.86
C LEU A 186 5.41 -18.21 -7.52
N VAL A 187 4.44 -19.10 -7.76
CA VAL A 187 4.67 -20.45 -8.26
C VAL A 187 3.91 -20.67 -9.56
N SER A 188 4.63 -20.98 -10.64
CA SER A 188 4.04 -21.27 -11.95
C SER A 188 3.22 -22.57 -11.91
N LEU A 189 2.01 -22.56 -12.49
CA LEU A 189 1.14 -23.74 -12.60
C LEU A 189 1.05 -24.29 -14.03
N SER A 190 0.84 -23.42 -15.02
CA SER A 190 0.49 -23.81 -16.40
C SER A 190 1.58 -23.48 -17.43
N GLY A 191 2.84 -23.78 -17.09
CA GLY A 191 3.97 -23.58 -17.99
C GLY A 191 4.29 -22.10 -18.27
N LEU A 192 3.84 -21.20 -17.39
CA LEU A 192 4.24 -19.79 -17.41
C LEU A 192 5.77 -19.69 -17.50
N SER A 193 6.25 -18.74 -18.29
CA SER A 193 7.63 -18.27 -18.21
C SER A 193 7.60 -16.77 -18.36
N ALA A 194 7.71 -16.07 -17.24
CA ALA A 194 7.66 -14.62 -17.17
C ALA A 194 8.81 -14.07 -16.32
N GLU A 195 9.13 -12.82 -16.58
CA GLU A 195 10.02 -11.97 -15.81
C GLU A 195 9.16 -10.82 -15.28
N LEU A 196 9.15 -10.68 -13.97
CA LEU A 196 8.57 -9.54 -13.26
C LEU A 196 9.71 -8.61 -12.84
N ASP A 197 9.42 -7.35 -12.61
CA ASP A 197 10.42 -6.43 -12.08
C ASP A 197 10.81 -6.79 -10.65
N SER A 198 12.12 -6.72 -10.38
CA SER A 198 12.65 -6.70 -9.02
C SER A 198 12.90 -5.26 -8.58
N LYS A 199 13.23 -5.08 -7.30
CA LYS A 199 13.69 -3.81 -6.74
C LYS A 199 15.00 -3.30 -7.34
N GLU A 200 15.77 -4.15 -8.01
CA GLU A 200 16.97 -3.76 -8.77
C GLU A 200 16.69 -3.44 -10.25
N SER A 201 15.44 -3.49 -10.69
CA SER A 201 15.06 -3.11 -12.05
C SER A 201 15.35 -1.62 -12.27
N ASP A 202 16.17 -1.31 -13.27
CA ASP A 202 16.48 0.07 -13.69
C ASP A 202 15.98 0.39 -15.12
N SER A 203 15.47 -0.61 -15.84
CA SER A 203 14.91 -0.42 -17.20
C SER A 203 13.47 0.07 -17.17
N THR A 204 12.69 -0.49 -16.25
CA THR A 204 11.26 -0.25 -16.11
C THR A 204 10.94 0.29 -14.72
N ALA A 205 11.74 -0.03 -13.70
CA ALA A 205 11.71 0.56 -12.37
C ALA A 205 10.31 0.52 -11.71
N HIS A 206 9.62 -0.61 -11.85
CA HIS A 206 8.35 -0.88 -11.18
C HIS A 206 8.50 -2.06 -10.21
N ASP A 207 9.12 -1.82 -9.06
CA ASP A 207 9.20 -2.81 -8.00
C ASP A 207 7.80 -3.25 -7.52
N ALA A 208 7.75 -4.42 -6.88
CA ALA A 208 6.49 -4.95 -6.39
C ALA A 208 5.97 -4.09 -5.24
N ALA A 209 4.70 -3.69 -5.31
CA ALA A 209 4.02 -2.90 -4.28
C ALA A 209 2.92 -3.72 -3.61
N LEU A 210 2.76 -3.58 -2.30
CA LEU A 210 1.61 -4.13 -1.57
C LEU A 210 0.76 -2.97 -1.05
N GLU A 211 -0.33 -2.68 -1.75
CA GLU A 211 -1.27 -1.62 -1.39
C GLU A 211 -2.31 -2.17 -0.42
N ILE A 212 -2.48 -1.48 0.72
CA ILE A 212 -3.41 -1.86 1.78
C ILE A 212 -4.39 -0.71 1.98
N VAL A 213 -5.66 -0.98 1.73
CA VAL A 213 -6.78 -0.07 2.03
C VAL A 213 -7.33 -0.45 3.38
N LEU A 214 -7.51 0.56 4.24
CA LEU A 214 -8.03 0.40 5.59
C LEU A 214 -9.48 0.88 5.67
N THR A 215 -10.31 0.19 6.44
CA THR A 215 -11.67 0.67 6.73
C THR A 215 -11.52 1.94 7.57
N GLY A 216 -12.05 3.07 7.09
CA GLY A 216 -11.72 4.40 7.59
C GLY A 216 -11.73 4.55 9.13
N GLY A 217 -10.58 4.94 9.70
CA GLY A 217 -10.49 5.58 11.01
C GLY A 217 -9.87 4.76 12.15
N GLY A 218 -8.60 4.34 12.03
CA GLY A 218 -7.75 3.91 13.14
C GLY A 218 -6.53 4.82 13.30
N GLY A 219 -6.75 6.10 13.61
CA GLY A 219 -5.70 7.10 13.85
C GLY A 219 -5.15 7.79 12.60
N VAL A 220 -5.01 9.12 12.65
CA VAL A 220 -4.23 9.89 11.68
C VAL A 220 -2.79 9.36 11.73
N GLY A 221 -2.29 8.78 10.62
CA GLY A 221 -0.86 8.47 10.50
C GLY A 221 -0.02 9.73 10.67
N PRO A 222 1.22 9.66 11.22
CA PRO A 222 2.05 10.84 11.41
C PRO A 222 2.21 11.60 10.09
N ALA A 223 2.20 12.92 10.14
CA ALA A 223 2.43 13.77 8.97
C ALA A 223 3.74 13.35 8.28
N GLY A 224 3.70 13.16 6.96
CA GLY A 224 4.88 12.78 6.18
C GLY A 224 6.04 13.77 6.35
N PRO A 225 7.30 13.33 6.17
CA PRO A 225 8.47 14.21 6.35
C PRO A 225 8.40 15.41 5.41
N ILE A 226 8.84 16.58 5.91
CA ILE A 226 9.03 17.79 5.10
C ILE A 226 10.02 17.46 3.97
N GLY A 227 9.65 17.77 2.72
CA GLY A 227 10.51 17.53 1.56
C GLY A 227 11.87 18.24 1.66
N PRO A 228 12.94 17.72 1.02
CA PRO A 228 14.27 18.31 1.10
C PRO A 228 14.27 19.76 0.60
N ALA A 229 15.09 20.61 1.24
CA ALA A 229 15.27 21.99 0.81
C ALA A 229 15.74 22.05 -0.66
N GLY A 230 15.14 22.93 -1.47
CA GLY A 230 15.53 23.11 -2.86
C GLY A 230 17.00 23.51 -3.00
N ALA A 231 17.68 23.02 -4.04
CA ALA A 231 19.09 23.31 -4.28
C ALA A 231 19.36 24.83 -4.38
N VAL A 232 20.46 25.29 -3.78
CA VAL A 232 20.91 26.68 -3.85
C VAL A 232 21.16 27.06 -5.32
N GLY A 233 20.53 28.15 -5.79
CA GLY A 233 20.73 28.65 -7.14
C GLY A 233 22.20 29.04 -7.40
N PRO A 234 22.72 28.85 -8.64
CA PRO A 234 24.12 29.15 -8.93
C PRO A 234 24.43 30.65 -8.73
N GLN A 235 25.64 30.92 -8.24
CA GLN A 235 26.14 32.28 -8.03
C GLN A 235 26.21 33.06 -9.36
N GLY A 236 25.64 34.27 -9.39
CA GLY A 236 25.72 35.16 -10.56
C GLY A 236 27.16 35.61 -10.82
N ALA A 237 27.54 35.66 -12.11
CA ALA A 237 28.88 36.08 -12.53
C ALA A 237 29.18 37.54 -12.12
N ALA A 238 30.42 37.80 -11.72
CA ALA A 238 30.87 39.13 -11.33
C ALA A 238 30.81 40.12 -12.51
N GLY A 239 30.19 41.29 -12.29
CA GLY A 239 30.14 42.36 -13.28
C GLY A 239 31.50 43.05 -13.45
N PRO A 240 31.82 43.56 -14.66
CA PRO A 240 33.10 44.22 -14.91
C PRO A 240 33.22 45.55 -14.15
N THR A 241 34.44 45.88 -13.72
CA THR A 241 34.77 47.10 -12.98
C THR A 241 34.67 48.34 -13.88
N GLY A 242 33.86 49.33 -13.48
CA GLY A 242 33.74 50.63 -14.15
C GLY A 242 34.74 51.68 -13.61
N PRO A 243 35.15 52.68 -14.42
CA PRO A 243 36.17 53.65 -14.05
C PRO A 243 35.65 54.72 -13.07
N ALA A 244 36.56 55.31 -12.29
CA ALA A 244 36.25 56.14 -11.12
C ALA A 244 35.90 57.61 -11.44
N GLY A 245 34.97 58.18 -10.67
CA GLY A 245 34.69 59.62 -10.59
C GLY A 245 34.17 60.03 -9.19
N PRO A 246 34.47 61.25 -8.67
CA PRO A 246 34.02 61.77 -7.35
C PRO A 246 32.76 62.67 -7.52
N THR A 247 31.85 62.97 -6.58
CA THR A 247 31.58 62.70 -5.16
C THR A 247 30.04 62.73 -4.96
N GLY A 248 29.52 61.87 -4.08
CA GLY A 248 28.24 62.01 -3.39
C GLY A 248 28.12 60.92 -2.31
N THR A 249 27.82 61.26 -1.06
CA THR A 249 27.80 60.29 0.05
C THR A 249 26.56 59.40 -0.03
N THR A 250 26.72 58.22 -0.62
CA THR A 250 25.70 57.16 -0.57
C THR A 250 25.67 56.56 0.83
N GLY A 251 24.49 56.54 1.46
CA GLY A 251 24.29 55.99 2.79
C GLY A 251 24.73 54.51 2.89
N PRO A 252 25.09 54.03 4.09
CA PRO A 252 25.52 52.65 4.27
C PRO A 252 24.41 51.69 3.80
N ALA A 253 24.80 50.68 3.02
CA ALA A 253 23.91 49.59 2.68
C ALA A 253 23.38 48.94 3.97
N GLY A 254 22.07 48.74 4.07
CA GLY A 254 21.45 48.07 5.22
C GLY A 254 22.06 46.68 5.41
N LEU A 255 22.42 46.33 6.64
CA LEU A 255 22.94 45.01 6.95
C LEU A 255 21.91 43.95 6.55
N LYS A 256 22.36 42.94 5.80
CA LYS A 256 21.58 41.73 5.52
C LYS A 256 21.12 41.14 6.86
N GLY A 257 19.82 40.95 7.05
CA GLY A 257 19.28 40.32 8.26
C GLY A 257 19.98 38.98 8.51
N ALA A 258 20.37 38.73 9.76
CA ALA A 258 20.98 37.46 10.14
C ALA A 258 20.02 36.31 9.77
N ALA A 259 20.58 35.19 9.30
CA ALA A 259 19.80 33.97 9.14
C ALA A 259 19.17 33.62 10.51
N GLY A 260 17.86 33.31 10.51
CA GLY A 260 17.21 32.83 11.72
C GLY A 260 17.96 31.61 12.24
N ALA A 261 18.23 31.56 13.55
CA ALA A 261 18.86 30.40 14.16
C ALA A 261 18.00 29.16 13.86
N ALA A 262 18.65 28.03 13.55
CA ALA A 262 17.96 26.76 13.44
C ALA A 262 17.17 26.51 14.74
N GLY A 263 15.90 26.11 14.62
CA GLY A 263 15.12 25.72 15.78
C GLY A 263 15.83 24.59 16.53
N ALA A 264 15.87 24.66 17.86
CA ALA A 264 16.46 23.59 18.66
C ALA A 264 15.76 22.27 18.31
N THR A 265 16.54 21.19 18.16
CA THR A 265 16.00 19.84 18.05
C THR A 265 15.08 19.58 19.24
N GLY A 266 13.84 19.16 18.98
CA GLY A 266 12.91 18.80 20.04
C GLY A 266 13.49 17.68 20.92
N PRO A 267 13.19 17.65 22.22
CA PRO A 267 13.66 16.57 23.08
C PRO A 267 13.18 15.21 22.53
N ALA A 268 13.96 14.16 22.76
CA ALA A 268 13.53 12.81 22.45
C ALA A 268 12.16 12.54 23.13
N GLY A 269 11.24 11.89 22.43
CA GLY A 269 9.96 11.51 23.01
C GLY A 269 10.19 10.63 24.23
N LEU A 270 9.55 10.97 25.35
CA LEU A 270 9.60 10.16 26.56
C LEU A 270 8.94 8.80 26.30
N MET A 271 9.53 7.74 26.84
CA MET A 271 8.91 6.42 26.82
C MET A 271 7.58 6.51 27.58
N CYS A 272 6.51 5.86 27.08
CA CYS A 272 5.18 6.02 27.68
C CYS A 272 5.05 5.45 29.12
N TRP A 273 6.03 4.66 29.55
CA TRP A 273 6.17 4.16 30.92
C TRP A 273 7.03 5.07 31.82
N ASP A 274 7.79 6.03 31.25
CA ASP A 274 8.66 6.97 31.98
C ASP A 274 7.83 8.16 32.46
N LEU A 275 7.11 7.96 33.56
CA LEU A 275 6.15 8.93 34.10
C LEU A 275 6.82 10.18 34.69
N ASN A 276 8.09 10.07 35.08
CA ASN A 276 8.83 11.16 35.72
C ASN A 276 9.90 11.82 34.80
N ALA A 277 10.06 11.31 33.58
CA ALA A 277 10.94 11.80 32.54
C ALA A 277 12.45 11.70 32.84
N ASN A 278 12.87 10.77 33.70
CA ASN A 278 14.27 10.58 34.06
C ASN A 278 15.01 9.54 33.18
N GLY A 279 14.28 8.82 32.33
CA GLY A 279 14.83 7.80 31.43
C GLY A 279 15.37 6.55 32.15
N GLN A 280 14.94 6.28 33.38
CA GLN A 280 15.25 5.08 34.17
C GLN A 280 13.96 4.33 34.49
N ALA A 281 14.02 3.00 34.59
CA ALA A 281 12.88 2.18 34.98
C ALA A 281 12.78 2.10 36.51
N ASP A 282 11.89 2.90 37.11
CA ASP A 282 11.78 3.04 38.56
C ASP A 282 10.61 2.22 39.16
N LEU A 283 10.93 1.05 39.71
CA LEU A 283 9.95 0.26 40.47
C LEU A 283 9.72 0.84 41.88
N PRO A 284 8.48 0.87 42.40
CA PRO A 284 7.22 0.42 41.79
C PRO A 284 6.43 1.54 41.10
N ALA A 285 7.01 2.74 40.95
CA ALA A 285 6.27 3.92 40.52
C ALA A 285 5.84 3.86 39.05
N GLU A 286 6.58 3.11 38.22
CA GLU A 286 6.42 3.06 36.76
C GLU A 286 5.98 1.68 36.25
N ASP A 287 5.72 0.74 37.15
CA ASP A 287 5.12 -0.57 36.87
C ASP A 287 3.63 -0.51 37.23
N ILE A 288 2.82 -0.16 36.23
CA ILE A 288 1.40 0.13 36.40
C ILE A 288 0.58 -1.16 36.46
N ASN A 289 1.02 -2.20 35.77
CA ASN A 289 0.31 -3.47 35.71
C ASN A 289 0.78 -4.48 36.78
N LEU A 290 1.82 -4.13 37.56
CA LEU A 290 2.42 -4.90 38.65
C LEU A 290 3.02 -6.25 38.23
N ASP A 291 3.51 -6.34 36.99
CA ASP A 291 4.17 -7.53 36.45
C ASP A 291 5.69 -7.55 36.68
N THR A 292 6.23 -6.55 37.38
CA THR A 292 7.65 -6.33 37.70
C THR A 292 8.54 -5.96 36.51
N LEU A 293 7.95 -5.70 35.33
CA LEU A 293 8.64 -5.32 34.12
C LEU A 293 8.14 -3.98 33.61
N VAL A 294 8.94 -2.92 33.78
CA VAL A 294 8.62 -1.60 33.21
C VAL A 294 8.75 -1.64 31.67
N ASN A 295 7.62 -1.66 30.96
CA ASN A 295 7.56 -1.80 29.51
C ASN A 295 6.31 -1.13 28.88
N THR A 296 6.08 -1.33 27.59
CA THR A 296 4.94 -0.72 26.87
C THR A 296 3.56 -1.12 27.39
N LEU A 297 3.45 -2.20 28.17
CA LEU A 297 2.21 -2.63 28.82
C LEU A 297 1.86 -1.76 30.05
N ASP A 298 2.77 -0.91 30.54
CA ASP A 298 2.52 0.03 31.64
C ASP A 298 1.89 1.35 31.19
N CYS A 299 1.67 1.53 29.88
CA CYS A 299 1.27 2.80 29.28
C CYS A 299 -0.24 3.13 29.41
N ALA A 300 -0.89 2.68 30.48
CA ALA A 300 -2.28 3.00 30.78
C ALA A 300 -2.39 4.42 31.37
N GLY A 301 -2.56 5.42 30.50
CA GLY A 301 -2.94 6.77 30.92
C GLY A 301 -4.36 6.79 31.54
N PRO A 302 -4.65 7.74 32.45
CA PRO A 302 -5.99 7.86 33.02
C PRO A 302 -7.05 8.06 31.93
N ALA A 303 -8.23 7.44 32.10
CA ALA A 303 -9.37 7.66 31.22
C ALA A 303 -9.68 9.16 31.14
N GLY A 304 -9.82 9.69 29.91
CA GLY A 304 -10.15 11.10 29.68
C GLY A 304 -11.43 11.49 30.41
N ALA A 305 -11.47 12.69 30.98
CA ALA A 305 -12.65 13.18 31.70
C ALA A 305 -13.89 13.12 30.81
N THR A 306 -15.00 12.60 31.35
CA THR A 306 -16.33 12.67 30.71
C THR A 306 -16.62 14.13 30.36
N GLY A 307 -16.94 14.39 29.08
CA GLY A 307 -17.30 15.73 28.63
C GLY A 307 -18.50 16.26 29.41
N ALA A 308 -18.52 17.56 29.71
CA ALA A 308 -19.63 18.18 30.41
C ALA A 308 -20.94 17.96 29.63
N ASP A 309 -21.97 17.49 30.33
CA ASP A 309 -23.33 17.42 29.81
C ASP A 309 -23.72 18.81 29.28
N GLY A 310 -24.20 18.85 28.03
CA GLY A 310 -24.60 20.08 27.37
C GLY A 310 -25.71 20.76 28.17
N ALA A 311 -25.58 22.07 28.39
CA ALA A 311 -26.55 22.86 29.14
C ALA A 311 -27.98 22.60 28.64
N ASP A 312 -28.87 22.26 29.57
CA ASP A 312 -30.31 22.22 29.33
C ASP A 312 -30.74 23.54 28.70
N GLY A 313 -31.32 23.45 27.49
CA GLY A 313 -31.79 24.62 26.75
C GLY A 313 -32.87 25.35 27.55
N ALA A 314 -32.59 26.61 27.90
CA ALA A 314 -33.60 27.52 28.43
C ALA A 314 -34.57 27.93 27.30
N THR A 315 -35.82 27.43 27.38
CA THR A 315 -37.08 28.19 27.59
C THR A 315 -38.25 27.22 27.57
#